data_AF-A0A3M4LN53-F1
#
_entry.id   AF-A0A3M4LN53-F1
#
_cell.length_a   1.000
_cell.length_b   1.000
_cell.length_c   1.000
_cell.angle_alpha   90.00
_cell.angle_beta   90.00
_cell.angle_gamma   90.00
#
_symmetry.space_group_name_H-M   'P 1'
#
loop_
_entity.id
_entity.type
_entity.pdbx_description
1 polymer ?
#
loop_
_entity_poly.entity_id
_entity_poly.type
_entity_poly.pdbx_seq_one_letter_code
_entity_poly.pdbx_strand_id
1 'polypeptide(L)'
;MLSPFIVLAHLSLISVSHKPWQAVTVDLLLGAYPLYLGSPLLLWLIGHVVIYHFPLVWLRPPKGPLWELNRRTGLVTIFDYKRHRKEGVIDEFVAPFYEFDAYMTTTHNLHGPTYGLLLQHRYEDRKINFHMLMNADDFQQRPCALWDFLQNYMDTSGPIPDIPLFEPYRHLDPVTASYDQQRGRDPRYWVDMDDATFKAEVDAMWQRIYAIDTFSRPNLMARYVDYGS
;
A
#
# COMPACT_ATOMS: atom_id res chain seq x y z
N MET A 1 6.09 11.38 35.20
CA MET A 1 5.82 10.66 36.45
C MET A 1 7.16 10.23 37.04
N LEU A 2 7.62 10.84 38.13
CA LEU A 2 8.81 10.35 38.83
C LEU A 2 8.54 8.90 39.26
N SER A 3 9.36 7.97 38.79
CA SER A 3 9.18 6.56 39.11
C SER A 3 9.15 6.38 40.63
N PRO A 4 8.18 5.64 41.21
CA PRO A 4 8.06 5.46 42.66
C PRO A 4 9.34 4.89 43.28
N PHE A 5 10.13 4.15 42.51
CA PHE A 5 11.44 3.64 42.89
C PHE A 5 12.47 4.74 43.21
N ILE A 6 12.44 5.87 42.50
CA ILE A 6 13.38 6.99 42.74
C ILE A 6 13.06 7.68 44.07
N VAL A 7 11.77 7.82 44.39
CA VAL A 7 11.31 8.41 45.66
C VAL A 7 11.65 7.49 46.84
N LEU A 8 11.40 6.18 46.70
CA LEU A 8 11.74 5.19 47.72
C LEU A 8 13.26 5.07 47.93
N ALA A 9 14.05 5.11 46.87
CA ALA A 9 15.50 5.12 46.95
C ALA A 9 16.03 6.39 47.65
N HIS A 10 15.43 7.56 47.38
CA HIS A 10 15.79 8.81 48.04
C HIS A 10 15.50 8.77 49.56
N LEU A 11 14.32 8.30 49.96
CA LEU A 11 13.93 8.16 51.36
C LEU A 11 14.79 7.12 52.10
N SER A 12 15.09 6.00 51.44
CA SER A 12 15.98 4.96 51.99
C SER A 12 17.38 5.52 52.25
N LEU A 13 17.93 6.30 51.31
CA LEU A 13 19.27 6.87 51.45
C LEU A 13 19.35 7.96 52.53
N ILE A 14 18.27 8.74 52.72
CA ILE A 14 18.16 9.68 53.85
C ILE A 14 18.12 8.93 55.19
N SER A 15 17.41 7.80 55.25
CA SER A 15 17.29 6.98 56.48
C SER A 15 18.60 6.31 56.90
N VAL A 16 19.41 5.89 55.93
CA VAL A 16 20.68 5.17 56.17
C VAL A 16 21.87 6.13 56.38
N SER A 17 21.77 7.38 55.94
CA SER A 17 22.88 8.34 55.99
C SER A 17 22.99 9.05 57.35
N HIS A 18 24.22 9.16 57.87
CA HIS A 18 24.52 9.93 59.08
C HIS A 18 24.63 11.45 58.85
N LYS A 19 24.51 11.92 57.61
CA LYS A 19 24.55 13.35 57.27
C LYS A 19 23.16 13.99 57.46
N PRO A 20 23.07 15.31 57.69
CA PRO A 20 21.78 16.00 57.68
C PRO A 20 21.09 15.78 56.34
N TRP A 21 19.77 15.56 56.36
CA TRP A 21 18.97 15.24 55.17
C TRP A 21 19.21 16.22 54.01
N GLN A 22 19.41 17.50 54.32
CA GLN A 22 19.71 18.55 53.33
C GLN A 22 21.01 18.26 52.54
N ALA A 23 22.07 17.81 53.22
CA ALA A 23 23.34 17.49 52.55
C ALA A 23 23.20 16.25 51.66
N VAL A 24 22.44 15.24 52.11
CA VAL A 24 22.17 14.03 51.33
C VAL A 24 21.33 14.35 50.09
N THR A 25 20.33 15.22 50.22
CA THR A 25 19.50 15.66 49.10
C THR A 25 20.31 16.45 48.08
N VAL A 26 21.20 17.35 48.52
CA VAL A 26 22.07 18.13 47.63
C VAL A 26 23.07 17.22 46.89
N ASP A 27 23.71 16.28 47.60
CA ASP A 27 24.62 15.29 47.00
C ASP A 27 23.90 14.46 45.92
N LEU A 28 22.66 14.03 46.18
CA LEU A 28 21.87 13.26 45.21
C LEU A 28 21.43 14.09 44.01
N LEU A 29 21.03 15.34 44.25
CA LEU A 29 20.54 16.27 43.23
C LEU A 29 21.64 16.70 42.27
N LEU A 30 22.89 16.78 42.74
CA LEU A 30 24.05 17.10 41.89
C LEU A 30 24.65 15.85 41.22
N GLY A 31 24.53 14.67 41.84
CA GLY A 31 25.12 13.44 41.31
C GLY A 31 24.13 12.55 40.54
N ALA A 32 23.20 11.92 41.26
CA ALA A 32 22.39 10.84 40.72
C ALA A 32 21.20 11.34 39.88
N TYR A 33 20.49 12.38 40.32
CA TYR A 33 19.32 12.90 39.59
C TYR A 33 19.63 13.39 38.16
N PRO A 34 20.74 14.11 37.90
CA PRO A 34 21.10 14.52 36.53
C PRO A 34 21.39 13.31 35.63
N LEU A 35 21.94 12.22 36.18
CA LEU A 35 22.21 11.01 35.42
C LEU A 35 20.91 10.22 35.12
N TYR A 36 20.05 10.01 36.12
CA TYR A 36 18.85 9.18 35.95
C TYR A 36 17.64 9.90 35.38
N LEU A 37 17.49 11.20 35.63
CA LEU A 37 16.35 11.99 35.17
C LEU A 37 16.77 13.04 34.14
N GLY A 38 17.94 13.67 34.34
CA GLY A 38 18.48 14.64 33.40
C GLY A 38 18.83 14.03 32.05
N SER A 39 19.55 12.91 32.01
CA SER A 39 19.96 12.28 30.75
C SER A 39 18.78 11.80 29.89
N PRO A 40 17.72 11.14 30.42
CA PRO A 40 16.58 10.76 29.59
C PRO A 40 15.74 11.95 29.15
N LEU A 41 15.62 13.00 29.97
CA LEU A 41 14.94 14.24 29.57
C LEU A 41 15.70 14.98 28.47
N LEU A 42 17.03 14.99 28.52
CA LEU A 42 17.88 15.56 27.48
C LEU A 42 17.71 14.78 26.17
N LEU A 43 17.76 13.44 26.23
CA LEU A 43 17.51 12.59 25.06
C LEU A 43 16.10 12.76 24.50
N TRP A 44 15.10 12.89 25.37
CA TRP A 44 13.72 13.18 24.97
C TRP A 44 13.59 14.54 24.29
N LEU A 45 14.21 15.58 24.86
CA LEU A 45 14.21 16.93 24.30
C LEU A 45 14.90 16.96 22.94
N ILE A 46 16.05 16.28 22.79
CA ILE A 46 16.76 16.15 21.53
C ILE A 46 15.89 15.44 20.50
N GLY A 47 15.27 14.31 20.86
CA GLY A 47 14.35 13.58 19.98
C GLY A 47 13.16 14.45 19.55
N HIS A 48 12.57 15.20 20.48
CA HIS A 48 11.48 16.12 20.21
C HIS A 48 11.92 17.22 19.22
N VAL A 49 13.06 17.87 19.45
CA VAL A 49 13.57 18.92 18.55
C VAL A 49 13.87 18.35 17.17
N VAL A 50 14.47 17.17 17.07
CA VAL A 50 14.76 16.52 15.78
C VAL A 50 13.47 16.21 15.02
N ILE A 51 12.46 15.65 15.68
CA ILE A 51 11.20 15.27 15.02
C ILE A 51 10.40 16.49 14.57
N TYR A 52 10.26 17.51 15.43
CA TYR A 52 9.37 18.64 15.16
C TYR A 52 10.02 19.79 14.39
N HIS A 53 11.33 19.99 14.54
CA HIS A 53 12.05 21.09 13.89
C HIS A 53 12.87 20.65 12.68
N PHE A 54 13.32 19.39 12.65
CA PHE A 54 14.10 18.81 11.56
C PHE A 54 13.54 17.48 11.04
N PRO A 55 12.22 17.39 10.73
CA PRO A 55 11.61 16.14 10.32
C PRO A 55 12.32 15.50 9.12
N LEU A 56 12.82 16.31 8.18
CA LEU A 56 13.51 15.83 6.96
C LEU A 56 14.86 15.14 7.21
N VAL A 57 15.49 15.34 8.38
CA VAL A 57 16.76 14.67 8.72
C VAL A 57 16.54 13.19 9.04
N TRP A 58 15.38 12.86 9.63
CA TRP A 58 15.08 11.52 10.13
C TRP A 58 13.91 10.84 9.40
N LEU A 59 12.87 11.61 9.08
CA LEU A 59 11.70 11.17 8.32
C LEU A 59 11.89 11.56 6.86
N ARG A 60 12.21 10.58 6.04
CA ARG A 60 12.22 10.75 4.59
C ARG A 60 10.79 10.61 4.07
N PRO A 61 10.35 11.45 3.13
CA PRO A 61 9.05 11.26 2.51
C PRO A 61 8.98 9.84 1.92
N PRO A 62 7.84 9.15 2.08
CA PRO A 62 7.65 7.86 1.46
C PRO A 62 7.86 7.98 -0.05
N LYS A 63 8.37 6.91 -0.68
CA LYS A 63 8.43 6.87 -2.14
C LYS A 63 7.00 7.03 -2.67
N GLY A 64 6.84 7.87 -3.68
CA GLY A 64 5.55 8.08 -4.35
C GLY A 64 5.06 6.80 -5.05
N PRO A 65 3.94 6.90 -5.79
CA PRO A 65 3.41 5.76 -6.54
C PRO A 65 4.45 5.24 -7.54
N LEU A 66 4.52 3.91 -7.70
CA LEU A 66 5.43 3.28 -8.66
C LEU A 66 4.85 3.30 -10.08
N TRP A 67 3.53 3.29 -10.19
CA TRP A 67 2.81 3.30 -11.45
C TRP A 67 1.42 3.93 -11.24
N GLU A 68 0.84 4.44 -12.32
CA GLU A 68 -0.52 4.99 -12.37
C GLU A 68 -1.23 4.45 -13.62
N LEU A 69 -2.50 4.08 -13.44
CA LEU A 69 -3.39 3.66 -14.52
C LEU A 69 -4.50 4.70 -14.65
N ASN A 70 -4.47 5.47 -15.74
CA ASN A 70 -5.45 6.52 -15.97
C ASN A 70 -6.51 6.06 -16.96
N ARG A 71 -7.69 5.70 -16.45
CA ARG A 71 -8.86 5.31 -17.24
C ARG A 71 -9.29 6.37 -18.25
N ARG A 72 -9.23 7.67 -17.90
CA ARG A 72 -9.74 8.75 -18.75
C ARG A 72 -8.87 8.98 -19.99
N THR A 73 -7.56 8.88 -19.82
CA THR A 73 -6.60 9.08 -20.93
C THR A 73 -6.22 7.77 -21.62
N GLY A 74 -6.45 6.62 -20.98
CA GLY A 74 -5.99 5.31 -21.45
C GLY A 74 -4.47 5.13 -21.32
N LEU A 75 -3.79 5.98 -20.55
CA LEU A 75 -2.35 5.99 -20.38
C LEU A 75 -1.93 5.28 -19.09
N VAL A 76 -0.76 4.67 -19.16
CA VAL A 76 -0.04 4.03 -18.05
C VAL A 76 1.23 4.84 -17.80
N THR A 77 1.39 5.33 -16.58
CA THR A 77 2.61 6.03 -16.16
C THR A 77 3.41 5.11 -15.24
N ILE A 78 4.71 4.98 -15.47
CA ILE A 78 5.66 4.27 -14.61
C ILE A 78 6.67 5.29 -14.08
N PHE A 79 6.83 5.36 -12.76
CA PHE A 79 7.72 6.29 -12.09
C PHE A 79 9.03 5.59 -11.70
N ASP A 80 10.16 6.04 -12.23
CA ASP A 80 11.50 5.56 -11.88
C ASP A 80 12.19 6.51 -10.89
N TYR A 81 12.40 6.01 -9.67
CA TYR A 81 13.01 6.75 -8.57
C TYR A 81 14.52 6.52 -8.43
N LYS A 82 15.20 5.88 -9.40
CA LYS A 82 16.65 5.63 -9.33
C LYS A 82 17.46 6.92 -9.20
N ARG A 83 17.11 7.95 -9.97
CA ARG A 83 17.79 9.27 -9.95
C ARG A 83 17.28 10.21 -8.87
N HIS A 84 16.07 9.97 -8.35
CA HIS A 84 15.48 10.77 -7.28
C HIS A 84 16.38 10.90 -6.05
N ARG A 85 17.11 9.84 -5.67
CA ARG A 85 18.01 9.88 -4.51
C ARG A 85 19.20 10.84 -4.67
N LYS A 86 19.69 11.05 -5.90
CA LYS A 86 20.91 11.81 -6.17
C LYS A 86 20.61 13.21 -6.75
N GLU A 87 19.60 13.30 -7.60
CA GLU A 87 19.31 14.49 -8.41
C GLU A 87 17.94 15.11 -8.07
N GLY A 88 17.11 14.43 -7.28
CA GLY A 88 15.75 14.88 -6.96
C GLY A 88 14.76 14.77 -8.12
N VAL A 89 15.19 14.25 -9.27
CA VAL A 89 14.34 14.06 -10.47
C VAL A 89 13.67 12.69 -10.43
N ILE A 90 12.37 12.68 -10.73
CA ILE A 90 11.57 11.47 -10.95
C ILE A 90 11.45 11.30 -12.46
N ASP A 91 11.96 10.20 -12.99
CA ASP A 91 11.81 9.90 -14.42
C ASP A 91 10.44 9.24 -14.63
N GLU A 92 9.68 9.73 -15.59
CA GLU A 92 8.33 9.23 -15.91
C GLU A 92 8.33 8.58 -17.28
N PHE A 93 7.81 7.36 -17.36
CA PHE A 93 7.55 6.68 -18.62
C PHE A 93 6.04 6.58 -18.82
N VAL A 94 5.54 7.19 -19.90
CA VAL A 94 4.11 7.23 -20.22
C VAL A 94 3.88 6.52 -21.55
N ALA A 95 3.04 5.49 -21.53
CA ALA A 95 2.67 4.74 -22.73
C ALA A 95 1.17 4.35 -22.67
N PRO A 96 0.51 4.14 -23.80
CA PRO A 96 -0.89 3.73 -23.82
C PRO A 96 -1.06 2.27 -23.36
N PHE A 97 -2.19 1.96 -22.71
CA PHE A 97 -2.43 0.66 -22.08
C PHE A 97 -2.36 -0.52 -23.06
N TYR A 98 -2.78 -0.34 -24.32
CA TYR A 98 -2.78 -1.41 -25.32
C TYR A 98 -1.36 -1.85 -25.77
N GLU A 99 -0.31 -1.09 -25.41
CA GLU A 99 1.09 -1.45 -25.66
C GLU A 99 1.68 -2.32 -24.54
N PHE A 100 0.91 -2.58 -23.48
CA PHE A 100 1.30 -3.47 -22.39
C PHE A 100 0.70 -4.85 -22.58
N ASP A 101 1.56 -5.86 -22.60
CA ASP A 101 1.18 -7.26 -22.66
C ASP A 101 1.21 -7.85 -21.24
N ALA A 102 0.21 -8.68 -20.93
CA ALA A 102 0.07 -9.33 -19.64
C ALA A 102 0.80 -10.67 -19.62
N TYR A 103 1.64 -10.85 -18.61
CA TYR A 103 2.40 -12.07 -18.34
C TYR A 103 2.05 -12.60 -16.95
N MET A 104 1.96 -13.92 -16.85
CA MET A 104 1.86 -14.62 -15.56
C MET A 104 3.27 -14.98 -15.08
N THR A 105 3.67 -14.43 -13.94
CA THR A 105 4.94 -14.79 -13.31
C THR A 105 4.72 -15.93 -12.33
N THR A 106 5.46 -17.02 -12.49
CA THR A 106 5.45 -18.14 -11.56
C THR A 106 6.67 -18.08 -10.66
N THR A 107 6.46 -18.00 -9.35
CA THR A 107 7.52 -18.05 -8.34
C THR A 107 7.40 -19.33 -7.53
N HIS A 108 8.49 -20.10 -7.44
CA HIS A 108 8.52 -21.34 -6.67
C HIS A 108 8.88 -21.04 -5.21
N ASN A 109 7.92 -21.28 -4.31
CA ASN A 109 8.13 -21.19 -2.87
C ASN A 109 8.12 -22.59 -2.25
N LEU A 110 8.55 -22.71 -0.99
CA LEU A 110 8.54 -23.97 -0.23
C LEU A 110 7.14 -24.61 -0.14
N HIS A 111 6.08 -23.82 -0.29
CA HIS A 111 4.69 -24.25 -0.22
C HIS A 111 4.05 -24.58 -1.58
N GLY A 112 4.73 -24.29 -2.70
CA GLY A 112 4.19 -24.50 -4.04
C GLY A 112 4.54 -23.37 -5.03
N PRO A 113 4.12 -23.52 -6.31
CA PRO A 113 4.18 -22.45 -7.29
C PRO A 113 3.14 -21.38 -6.94
N THR A 114 3.59 -20.13 -6.85
CA THR A 114 2.74 -18.96 -6.66
C THR A 114 2.69 -18.16 -7.95
N TYR A 115 1.51 -17.65 -8.29
CA TYR A 115 1.25 -16.95 -9.54
C TYR A 115 0.96 -15.48 -9.27
N GLY A 116 1.62 -14.61 -10.04
CA GLY A 116 1.42 -13.16 -10.01
C GLY A 116 1.18 -12.59 -11.41
N LEU A 117 0.60 -11.39 -11.47
CA LEU A 117 0.40 -10.65 -12.71
C LEU A 117 1.54 -9.64 -12.91
N LEU A 118 2.14 -9.67 -14.10
CA LEU A 118 3.13 -8.73 -14.57
C LEU A 118 2.65 -8.11 -15.89
N LEU A 119 2.66 -6.78 -15.99
CA LEU A 119 2.52 -6.11 -17.29
C LEU A 119 3.89 -5.72 -17.80
N GLN A 120 4.18 -6.02 -19.06
CA GLN A 120 5.41 -5.64 -19.72
C GLN A 120 5.08 -4.83 -20.96
N HIS A 121 5.79 -3.71 -21.13
CA HIS A 121 5.68 -2.90 -22.33
C HIS A 121 6.29 -3.63 -23.53
N ARG A 122 5.62 -3.58 -24.69
CA ARG A 122 6.03 -4.33 -25.88
C ARG A 122 7.34 -3.84 -26.48
N TYR A 123 7.58 -2.54 -26.48
CA TYR A 123 8.71 -1.92 -27.21
C TYR A 123 9.90 -1.58 -26.31
N GLU A 124 9.69 -1.45 -25.00
CA GLU A 124 10.72 -1.07 -24.05
C GLU A 124 10.78 -2.07 -22.91
N ASP A 125 11.95 -2.26 -22.28
CA ASP A 125 12.11 -3.12 -21.10
C ASP A 125 11.56 -2.43 -19.83
N ARG A 126 10.26 -2.12 -19.85
CA ARG A 126 9.49 -1.55 -18.75
C ARG A 126 8.47 -2.56 -18.27
N LYS A 127 8.46 -2.81 -16.96
CA LYS A 127 7.66 -3.86 -16.32
C LYS A 127 6.97 -3.31 -15.09
N ILE A 128 5.71 -3.68 -14.92
CA ILE A 128 4.88 -3.35 -13.76
C ILE A 128 4.48 -4.66 -13.08
N ASN A 129 4.85 -4.81 -11.82
CA ASN A 129 4.45 -5.95 -11.01
C ASN A 129 3.29 -5.53 -10.08
N PHE A 130 2.20 -6.31 -10.12
CA PHE A 130 0.98 -6.04 -9.36
C PHE A 130 0.92 -6.72 -7.99
N HIS A 131 2.05 -7.19 -7.46
CA HIS A 131 2.13 -7.79 -6.12
C HIS A 131 1.55 -6.90 -5.00
N MET A 132 1.58 -5.57 -5.18
CA MET A 132 1.01 -4.62 -4.22
C MET A 132 -0.54 -4.64 -4.19
N LEU A 133 -1.20 -5.00 -5.31
CA LEU A 133 -2.66 -5.13 -5.36
C LEU A 133 -3.11 -6.53 -4.93
N MET A 134 -2.33 -7.55 -5.30
CA MET A 134 -2.66 -8.94 -5.06
C MET A 134 -1.39 -9.72 -4.78
N ASN A 135 -1.36 -10.34 -3.60
CA ASN A 135 -0.28 -11.27 -3.26
C ASN A 135 -0.26 -12.43 -4.25
N ALA A 136 0.94 -12.95 -4.51
CA ALA A 136 1.09 -14.14 -5.32
C ALA A 136 0.35 -15.30 -4.64
N ASP A 137 -0.46 -16.03 -5.41
CA ASP A 137 -1.35 -17.05 -4.88
C ASP A 137 -1.18 -18.36 -5.64
N ASP A 138 -1.62 -19.47 -5.04
CA ASP A 138 -1.43 -20.81 -5.61
C ASP A 138 -2.40 -21.07 -6.80
N PHE A 139 -3.39 -20.20 -7.00
CA PHE A 139 -4.39 -20.31 -8.07
C PHE A 139 -4.09 -19.40 -9.26
N GLN A 140 -3.92 -20.00 -10.45
CA GLN A 140 -3.68 -19.27 -11.71
C GLN A 140 -4.83 -18.35 -12.11
N GLN A 141 -6.05 -18.66 -11.68
CA GLN A 141 -7.26 -17.89 -12.01
C GLN A 141 -7.24 -16.49 -11.39
N ARG A 142 -6.52 -16.28 -10.28
CA ARG A 142 -6.46 -14.97 -9.62
C ARG A 142 -5.74 -13.91 -10.46
N PRO A 143 -4.52 -14.17 -10.98
CA PRO A 143 -3.90 -13.28 -11.97
C PRO A 143 -4.78 -13.01 -13.20
N CYS A 144 -5.52 -14.02 -13.68
CA CYS A 144 -6.46 -13.84 -14.79
C CYS A 144 -7.63 -12.91 -14.43
N ALA A 145 -8.22 -13.07 -13.25
CA ALA A 145 -9.29 -12.19 -12.77
C ALA A 145 -8.80 -10.75 -12.60
N LEU A 146 -7.58 -10.58 -12.09
CA LEU A 146 -6.96 -9.25 -11.97
C LEU A 146 -6.72 -8.62 -13.35
N TRP A 147 -6.28 -9.39 -14.33
CA TRP A 147 -6.13 -8.91 -15.70
C TRP A 147 -7.48 -8.50 -16.32
N ASP A 148 -8.52 -9.30 -16.16
CA ASP A 148 -9.88 -8.95 -16.60
C ASP A 148 -10.40 -7.70 -15.88
N PHE A 149 -10.10 -7.54 -14.58
CA PHE A 149 -10.42 -6.34 -13.82
C PHE A 149 -9.71 -5.09 -14.38
N LEU A 150 -8.41 -5.17 -14.68
CA LEU A 150 -7.64 -4.06 -15.23
C LEU A 150 -8.14 -3.66 -16.62
N GLN A 151 -8.46 -4.64 -17.48
CA GLN A 151 -9.05 -4.36 -18.79
C GLN A 151 -10.39 -3.64 -18.65
N ASN A 152 -11.30 -4.13 -17.79
CA ASN A 152 -12.60 -3.49 -17.55
C ASN A 152 -12.47 -2.10 -16.91
N TYR A 153 -11.46 -1.89 -16.07
CA TYR A 153 -11.17 -0.59 -15.48
C TYR A 153 -10.68 0.41 -16.54
N MET A 154 -9.76 -0.01 -17.42
CA MET A 154 -9.19 0.84 -18.47
C MET A 154 -10.14 1.05 -19.65
N ASP A 155 -11.10 0.16 -19.86
CA ASP A 155 -12.14 0.33 -20.87
C ASP A 155 -13.14 1.42 -20.45
N THR A 156 -13.18 2.48 -21.25
CA THR A 156 -14.12 3.60 -21.07
C THR A 156 -15.51 3.32 -21.63
N SER A 157 -15.70 2.23 -22.39
CA SER A 157 -16.99 1.90 -23.00
C SER A 157 -18.00 1.33 -22.00
N GLY A 158 -17.52 0.64 -20.97
CA GLY A 158 -18.33 0.04 -19.92
C GLY A 158 -18.29 0.81 -18.60
N PRO A 159 -19.17 0.49 -17.64
CA PRO A 159 -19.10 1.03 -16.29
C PRO A 159 -17.82 0.57 -15.58
N ILE A 160 -17.38 1.32 -14.58
CA ILE A 160 -16.22 0.93 -13.75
C ILE A 160 -16.55 -0.36 -13.00
N PRO A 161 -15.55 -1.23 -12.74
CA PRO A 161 -15.73 -2.42 -11.93
C PRO A 161 -16.44 -2.12 -10.60
N ASP A 162 -17.40 -2.96 -10.23
CA ASP A 162 -18.22 -2.72 -9.05
C ASP A 162 -17.55 -3.28 -7.80
N ILE A 163 -16.83 -2.43 -7.08
CA ILE A 163 -16.15 -2.74 -5.83
C ILE A 163 -16.45 -1.67 -4.77
N PRO A 164 -16.43 -2.01 -3.46
CA PRO A 164 -16.67 -1.06 -2.38
C PRO A 164 -15.76 0.18 -2.46
N LEU A 165 -14.50 0.01 -2.86
CA LEU A 165 -13.53 1.09 -2.98
C LEU A 165 -13.97 2.21 -3.94
N PHE A 166 -14.66 1.85 -5.02
CA PHE A 166 -15.05 2.81 -6.05
C PHE A 166 -16.42 3.44 -5.81
N GLU A 167 -17.21 2.91 -4.87
CA GLU A 167 -18.56 3.40 -4.58
C GLU A 167 -18.65 4.93 -4.41
N PRO A 168 -17.78 5.59 -3.61
CA PRO A 168 -17.83 7.04 -3.45
C PRO A 168 -17.55 7.81 -4.75
N TYR A 169 -16.88 7.19 -5.73
CA TYR A 169 -16.41 7.83 -6.95
C TYR A 169 -17.21 7.43 -8.19
N ARG A 170 -18.14 6.47 -8.11
CA ARG A 170 -18.93 5.98 -9.26
C ARG A 170 -19.65 7.10 -10.02
N HIS A 171 -20.18 8.08 -9.28
CA HIS A 171 -20.90 9.22 -9.84
C HIS A 171 -19.98 10.20 -10.63
N LEU A 172 -18.66 10.12 -10.47
CA LEU A 172 -17.69 10.96 -11.18
C LEU A 172 -17.36 10.42 -12.59
N ASP A 173 -17.72 9.17 -12.88
CA ASP A 173 -17.57 8.57 -14.20
C ASP A 173 -18.91 8.65 -14.95
N PRO A 174 -19.01 9.38 -16.08
CA PRO A 174 -20.29 9.64 -16.75
C PRO A 174 -20.92 8.34 -17.30
N VAL A 175 -20.11 7.39 -17.75
CA VAL A 175 -20.58 6.11 -18.27
C VAL A 175 -21.20 5.29 -17.14
N THR A 176 -20.47 5.14 -16.04
CA THR A 176 -20.96 4.48 -14.83
C THR A 176 -22.22 5.15 -14.27
N ALA A 177 -22.24 6.48 -14.16
CA ALA A 177 -23.41 7.21 -13.65
C ALA A 177 -24.66 6.96 -14.51
N SER A 178 -24.51 6.99 -15.85
CA SER A 178 -25.62 6.69 -16.76
C SER A 178 -26.12 5.25 -16.63
N TYR A 179 -25.21 4.30 -16.46
CA TYR A 179 -25.52 2.88 -16.29
C TYR A 179 -26.23 2.60 -14.96
N ASP A 180 -25.74 3.21 -13.87
CA ASP A 180 -26.33 3.08 -12.53
C ASP A 180 -27.73 3.72 -12.48
N GLN A 181 -27.93 4.86 -13.15
CA GLN A 181 -29.24 5.51 -13.27
C GLN A 181 -30.24 4.65 -14.07
N GLN A 182 -29.82 4.05 -15.18
CA GLN A 182 -30.67 3.15 -15.97
C GLN A 182 -31.10 1.90 -15.20
N ARG A 183 -30.24 1.38 -14.33
CA ARG A 183 -30.51 0.19 -13.51
C ARG A 183 -31.18 0.50 -12.17
N GLY A 184 -31.28 1.77 -11.79
CA GLY A 184 -31.78 2.18 -10.48
C GLY A 184 -30.94 1.64 -9.32
N ARG A 185 -29.62 1.56 -9.50
CA ARG A 185 -28.70 1.08 -8.46
C ARG A 185 -28.66 2.07 -7.29
N ASP A 186 -28.66 1.56 -6.06
CA ASP A 186 -28.43 2.37 -4.86
C ASP A 186 -26.98 2.92 -4.82
N PRO A 187 -26.78 4.25 -4.67
CA PRO A 187 -25.46 4.84 -4.49
C PRO A 187 -24.69 4.36 -3.26
N ARG A 188 -25.35 3.76 -2.26
CA ARG A 188 -24.75 3.23 -1.02
C ARG A 188 -24.86 1.71 -0.91
N TYR A 189 -25.00 1.02 -2.04
CA TYR A 189 -25.17 -0.43 -2.10
C TYR A 189 -24.15 -1.23 -1.28
N TRP A 190 -22.86 -0.89 -1.31
CA TRP A 190 -21.85 -1.61 -0.53
C TRP A 190 -21.80 -1.16 0.93
N VAL A 191 -21.95 0.15 1.18
CA VAL A 191 -21.91 0.73 2.54
C VAL A 191 -23.09 0.29 3.42
N ASP A 192 -24.30 0.18 2.85
CA ASP A 192 -25.51 -0.15 3.61
C ASP A 192 -25.80 -1.67 3.65
N MET A 193 -24.94 -2.47 3.02
CA MET A 193 -25.05 -3.93 3.02
C MET A 193 -24.71 -4.53 4.39
N ASP A 194 -25.47 -5.52 4.84
CA ASP A 194 -25.14 -6.25 6.07
C ASP A 194 -23.97 -7.23 5.87
N ASP A 195 -23.28 -7.55 6.96
CA ASP A 195 -22.09 -8.41 6.93
C ASP A 195 -22.34 -9.79 6.31
N ALA A 196 -23.54 -10.37 6.48
CA ALA A 196 -23.86 -11.69 5.97
C ALA A 196 -24.08 -11.65 4.45
N THR A 197 -24.79 -10.65 3.96
CA THR A 197 -24.97 -10.40 2.52
C THR A 197 -23.63 -10.06 1.86
N PHE A 198 -22.81 -9.21 2.50
CA PHE A 198 -21.48 -8.89 2.00
C PHE A 198 -20.61 -10.14 1.85
N LYS A 199 -20.62 -11.01 2.87
CA LYS A 199 -19.90 -12.28 2.81
C LYS A 199 -20.41 -13.17 1.66
N ALA A 200 -21.73 -13.26 1.48
CA ALA A 200 -22.32 -14.05 0.40
C ALA A 200 -21.92 -13.53 -0.99
N GLU A 201 -21.90 -12.20 -1.20
CA GLU A 201 -21.46 -11.58 -2.45
C GLU A 201 -19.97 -11.84 -2.71
N VAL A 202 -19.11 -11.70 -1.70
CA VAL A 202 -17.68 -12.02 -1.81
C VAL A 202 -17.47 -13.50 -2.14
N ASP A 203 -18.18 -14.40 -1.47
CA ASP A 203 -18.11 -15.84 -1.75
C ASP A 203 -18.59 -16.15 -3.18
N ALA A 204 -19.63 -15.48 -3.66
CA ALA A 204 -20.10 -15.60 -5.05
C ALA A 204 -19.07 -15.06 -6.06
N MET A 205 -18.38 -13.95 -5.76
CA MET A 205 -17.27 -13.45 -6.57
C MET A 205 -16.14 -14.46 -6.65
N TRP A 206 -15.78 -15.11 -5.53
CA TRP A 206 -14.78 -16.18 -5.53
C TRP A 206 -15.17 -17.33 -6.45
N GLN A 207 -16.43 -17.79 -6.40
CA GLN A 207 -16.90 -18.86 -7.30
C GLN A 207 -16.78 -18.46 -8.77
N ARG A 208 -17.11 -17.21 -9.11
CA ARG A 208 -16.94 -16.69 -10.48
C ARG A 208 -15.46 -16.68 -10.89
N ILE A 209 -14.55 -16.28 -10.00
CA ILE A 209 -13.11 -16.30 -10.26
C ILE A 209 -12.62 -17.73 -10.53
N TYR A 210 -13.02 -18.71 -9.74
CA TYR A 210 -12.63 -20.11 -9.96
C TYR A 210 -13.19 -20.69 -11.27
N ALA A 211 -14.32 -20.15 -11.75
CA ALA A 211 -14.93 -20.54 -13.02
C ALA A 211 -14.32 -19.83 -14.25
N ILE A 212 -13.35 -18.91 -14.07
CA ILE A 212 -12.73 -18.19 -15.18
C ILE A 212 -11.98 -19.17 -16.09
N ASP A 213 -12.27 -19.08 -17.37
CA ASP A 213 -11.77 -19.94 -18.44
C ASP A 213 -10.73 -19.24 -19.34
N THR A 214 -10.03 -18.22 -18.83
CA THR A 214 -9.14 -17.35 -19.62
C THR A 214 -8.16 -18.12 -20.52
N PHE A 215 -7.63 -19.26 -20.07
CA PHE A 215 -6.72 -20.09 -20.85
C PHE A 215 -7.37 -20.84 -22.02
N SER A 216 -8.69 -21.02 -21.97
CA SER A 216 -9.48 -21.61 -23.06
C SER A 216 -9.98 -20.57 -24.06
N ARG A 217 -9.87 -19.27 -23.74
CA ARG A 217 -10.35 -18.19 -24.61
C ARG A 217 -9.47 -18.07 -25.86
N PRO A 218 -10.06 -17.82 -27.04
CA PRO A 218 -9.28 -17.67 -28.26
C PRO A 218 -8.38 -16.42 -28.16
N ASN A 219 -7.08 -16.61 -28.39
CA ASN A 219 -6.13 -15.50 -28.46
C ASN A 219 -6.39 -14.67 -29.73
N LEU A 220 -7.07 -13.53 -29.58
CA LEU A 220 -7.37 -12.62 -30.68
C LEU A 220 -6.11 -12.01 -31.31
N MET A 221 -5.03 -11.86 -30.53
CA MET A 221 -3.74 -11.34 -30.98
C MET A 221 -2.96 -12.34 -31.85
N ALA A 222 -3.26 -13.64 -31.76
CA ALA A 222 -2.66 -14.64 -32.65
C ALA A 222 -2.98 -14.43 -34.14
N ARG A 223 -3.97 -13.59 -34.47
CA ARG A 223 -4.27 -13.19 -35.85
C ARG A 223 -3.38 -12.06 -36.35
N TYR A 224 -2.76 -11.31 -35.45
CA TYR A 224 -2.05 -10.07 -35.75
C TYR A 224 -0.55 -10.13 -35.41
N VAL A 225 -0.14 -11.13 -34.63
CA VAL A 225 1.24 -11.29 -34.15
C VAL A 225 1.71 -12.70 -34.46
N ASP A 226 2.86 -12.79 -35.12
CA ASP A 226 3.58 -14.06 -35.30
C ASP A 226 4.40 -14.33 -34.03
N TYR A 227 3.96 -15.33 -33.26
CA TYR A 227 4.73 -15.78 -32.11
C TYR A 227 5.86 -16.66 -32.67
N GLY A 228 7.06 -16.08 -32.77
CA GLY A 228 8.25 -16.82 -33.20
C GLY A 228 8.35 -18.16 -32.48
N SER A 229 8.26 -19.23 -33.27
CA SER A 229 8.30 -20.64 -32.83
C SER A 229 9.65 -21.05 -32.26
#